data_AF-L5JR50-F1
#
_entry.id   AF-L5JR50-F1
#
_cell.length_a   1.000
_cell.length_b   1.000
_cell.length_c   1.000
_cell.angle_alpha   90.00
_cell.angle_beta   90.00
_cell.angle_gamma   90.00
#
_symmetry.space_group_name_H-M   'P 1'
#
loop_
_entity.id
_entity.type
_entity.pdbx_description
1 polymer ?
#
loop_
_entity_poly.entity_id
_entity_poly.type
_entity_poly.pdbx_seq_one_letter_code
_entity_poly.pdbx_strand_id
1 'polypeptide(L)'
;MGLVAPRTLLLLLLALTETWAGFHSLRYFYTAMSRPDSGEPRFLVVGYVDNTQFERFDSDAASPRVETQAPWMKQVEHEEPGYRDRNTRIYENTARTARGSLNILRSYYNQSEAGER
;
A
#
# COMPACT_ATOMS: atom_id res chain seq x y z
N MET A 1 -20.27 42.19 -27.62
CA MET A 1 -19.66 40.95 -27.06
C MET A 1 -20.31 40.69 -25.71
N GLY A 2 -21.20 39.70 -25.62
CA GLY A 2 -21.96 39.41 -24.39
C GLY A 2 -21.17 38.49 -23.46
N LEU A 3 -21.06 38.86 -22.18
CA LEU A 3 -20.42 38.02 -21.15
C LEU A 3 -21.17 36.69 -21.00
N VAL A 4 -20.43 35.58 -20.96
CA VAL A 4 -20.97 34.26 -20.65
C VAL A 4 -21.47 34.25 -19.21
N ALA A 5 -22.71 33.85 -18.99
CA ALA A 5 -23.33 33.87 -17.67
C ALA A 5 -22.63 32.89 -16.70
N PRO A 6 -22.55 33.22 -15.38
CA PRO A 6 -21.80 32.42 -14.40
C PRO A 6 -22.23 30.96 -14.31
N ARG A 7 -23.54 30.70 -14.51
CA ARG A 7 -24.12 29.35 -14.48
C ARG A 7 -23.66 28.51 -15.67
N THR A 8 -23.52 29.12 -16.84
CA THR A 8 -23.03 28.46 -18.04
C THR A 8 -21.55 28.14 -17.90
N LEU A 9 -20.78 29.03 -17.27
CA LEU A 9 -19.38 28.80 -16.95
C LEU A 9 -19.21 27.62 -15.96
N LEU A 10 -20.05 27.57 -14.92
CA LEU A 10 -20.05 26.48 -13.94
C LEU A 10 -20.40 25.13 -14.59
N LEU A 11 -21.43 25.10 -15.44
CA LEU A 11 -21.81 23.88 -16.17
C LEU A 11 -20.74 23.42 -17.16
N LEU A 12 -20.05 24.34 -17.81
CA LEU A 12 -18.91 24.03 -18.68
C LEU A 12 -17.71 23.48 -17.89
N LEU A 13 -17.43 24.04 -16.71
CA LEU A 13 -16.38 23.54 -15.82
C LEU A 13 -16.70 22.13 -15.32
N LEU A 14 -17.95 21.87 -14.91
CA LEU A 14 -18.40 20.53 -14.51
C LEU A 14 -18.35 19.53 -15.68
N ALA A 15 -18.80 19.92 -16.88
CA ALA A 15 -18.73 19.06 -18.05
C ALA A 15 -17.26 18.78 -18.46
N LEU A 16 -16.35 19.74 -18.27
CA LEU A 16 -14.93 19.54 -18.53
C LEU A 16 -14.29 18.58 -17.53
N THR A 17 -14.68 18.61 -16.25
CA THR A 17 -14.21 17.65 -15.25
C THR A 17 -14.67 16.22 -15.53
N GLU A 18 -15.88 16.03 -16.08
CA GLU A 18 -16.40 14.71 -16.46
C GLU A 18 -15.62 14.09 -17.64
N THR A 19 -15.01 14.90 -18.50
CA THR A 19 -14.23 14.43 -19.66
C THR A 19 -12.77 14.06 -19.34
N TRP A 20 -12.35 14.17 -18.07
CA TRP A 20 -11.00 13.91 -17.60
C TRP A 20 -10.87 12.67 -16.69
N ALA A 21 -11.83 11.75 -16.73
CA ALA A 21 -11.68 10.46 -16.06
C ALA A 21 -10.66 9.60 -16.83
N GLY A 22 -9.37 9.82 -16.55
CA GLY A 22 -8.28 8.97 -17.02
C GLY A 22 -8.35 7.57 -16.42
N PHE A 23 -7.51 6.67 -16.91
CA PHE A 23 -7.36 5.36 -16.29
C PHE A 23 -6.66 5.50 -14.93
N HIS A 24 -7.26 4.89 -13.91
CA HIS A 24 -6.69 4.79 -12.57
C HIS A 24 -6.13 3.38 -12.33
N SER A 25 -5.14 3.27 -11.44
CA SER A 25 -4.50 2.00 -11.09
C SER A 25 -4.31 1.86 -9.59
N LEU A 26 -4.56 0.64 -9.09
CA LEU A 26 -4.27 0.26 -7.71
C LEU A 26 -3.10 -0.73 -7.71
N ARG A 27 -2.06 -0.46 -6.94
CA ARG A 27 -0.84 -1.28 -6.88
C ARG A 27 -0.43 -1.54 -5.44
N TYR A 28 -0.09 -2.79 -5.15
CA TYR A 28 0.52 -3.19 -3.88
C TYR A 28 1.87 -3.83 -4.14
N PHE A 29 2.87 -3.43 -3.36
CA PHE A 29 4.19 -4.02 -3.39
C PHE A 29 4.44 -4.76 -2.08
N TYR A 30 4.65 -6.07 -2.16
CA TYR A 30 4.98 -6.94 -1.04
C TYR A 30 6.45 -7.31 -1.14
N THR A 31 7.23 -6.96 -0.13
CA THR A 31 8.67 -7.24 -0.09
C THR A 31 8.99 -8.02 1.17
N ALA A 32 9.66 -9.15 1.02
CA ALA A 32 10.18 -9.96 2.13
C ALA A 32 11.69 -10.09 1.97
N MET A 33 12.44 -9.70 3.00
CA MET A 33 13.90 -9.69 2.99
C MET A 33 14.43 -10.59 4.11
N SER A 34 15.23 -11.60 3.76
CA SER A 34 15.93 -12.44 4.73
C SER A 34 16.92 -11.61 5.54
N ARG A 35 17.11 -11.98 6.81
CA ARG A 35 18.07 -11.33 7.71
C ARG A 35 18.86 -12.39 8.48
N PRO A 36 19.98 -12.88 7.93
CA PRO A 36 20.81 -13.89 8.57
C PRO A 36 21.20 -13.52 10.01
N ASP A 37 21.52 -12.25 10.22
CA ASP A 37 22.19 -11.78 11.43
C ASP A 37 21.22 -11.24 12.49
N SER A 38 19.94 -10.99 12.15
CA SER A 38 19.01 -10.28 13.03
C SER A 38 17.68 -11.00 13.30
N GLY A 39 17.55 -12.27 12.92
CA GLY A 39 16.38 -13.09 13.23
C GLY A 39 15.31 -13.15 12.13
N GLU A 40 14.08 -12.75 12.45
CA GLU A 40 12.93 -12.88 11.54
C GLU A 40 13.11 -12.03 10.26
N PRO A 41 12.68 -12.52 9.07
CA PRO A 41 12.71 -11.72 7.85
C PRO A 41 11.88 -10.44 7.99
N ARG A 42 12.40 -9.34 7.45
CA ARG A 42 11.63 -8.08 7.38
C ARG A 42 10.61 -8.20 6.26
N PHE A 43 9.37 -7.80 6.55
CA PHE A 43 8.26 -7.77 5.62
C PHE A 43 7.68 -6.36 5.50
N LEU A 44 7.53 -5.89 4.26
CA LEU A 44 7.04 -4.57 3.93
C LEU A 44 5.89 -4.66 2.92
N VAL A 45 4.83 -3.89 3.17
CA VAL A 45 3.76 -3.64 2.20
C VAL A 45 3.62 -2.14 1.97
N VAL A 46 3.52 -1.74 0.71
CA VAL A 46 3.13 -0.37 0.34
C VAL A 46 2.03 -0.40 -0.72
N GLY A 47 0.98 0.39 -0.49
CA GLY A 47 -0.18 0.51 -1.39
C GLY A 47 -0.20 1.87 -2.08
N TYR A 48 -0.47 1.86 -3.38
CA TYR A 48 -0.58 3.04 -4.24
C TYR A 48 -1.91 3.07 -4.99
N VAL A 49 -2.57 4.23 -4.97
CA VAL A 49 -3.57 4.60 -5.98
C VAL A 49 -2.87 5.58 -6.92
N ASP A 50 -2.74 5.19 -8.18
CA ASP A 50 -1.91 5.84 -9.18
C ASP A 50 -0.47 6.02 -8.69
N ASN A 51 -0.06 7.25 -8.44
CA ASN A 51 1.28 7.60 -7.99
C ASN A 51 1.28 8.06 -6.52
N THR A 52 0.15 7.93 -5.84
CA THR A 52 -0.03 8.36 -4.45
C THR A 52 -0.01 7.14 -3.53
N GLN A 53 1.00 7.07 -2.67
CA GLN A 53 1.03 6.06 -1.63
C GLN A 53 -0.07 6.37 -0.60
N PHE A 54 -0.93 5.39 -0.32
CA PHE A 54 -2.02 5.55 0.64
C PHE A 54 -1.87 4.67 1.87
N GLU A 55 -1.08 3.60 1.77
CA GLU A 55 -0.90 2.64 2.85
C GLU A 55 0.54 2.16 2.96
N ARG A 56 0.99 1.90 4.19
CA ARG A 56 2.25 1.25 4.52
C ARG A 56 2.06 0.25 5.66
N PHE A 57 2.75 -0.87 5.61
CA PHE A 57 2.96 -1.77 6.75
C PHE A 57 4.43 -2.19 6.78
N ASP A 58 5.05 -2.18 7.95
CA ASP A 58 6.44 -2.56 8.17
C ASP A 58 6.53 -3.48 9.40
N SER A 59 6.95 -4.73 9.20
CA SER A 59 7.06 -5.70 10.29
C SER A 59 8.10 -5.33 11.34
N ASP A 60 9.06 -4.46 10.97
CA ASP A 60 10.14 -4.03 11.84
C ASP A 60 9.79 -2.79 12.67
N ALA A 61 8.61 -2.21 12.48
CA ALA A 61 8.16 -1.10 13.31
C ALA A 61 8.01 -1.55 14.77
N ALA A 62 8.26 -0.67 15.73
CA ALA A 62 8.10 -0.97 17.16
C ALA A 62 6.68 -1.44 17.53
N SER A 63 5.68 -0.99 16.77
CA SER A 63 4.30 -1.49 16.83
C SER A 63 3.83 -1.72 15.40
N PRO A 64 4.04 -2.93 14.83
CA PRO A 64 3.67 -3.24 13.46
C PRO A 64 2.16 -3.07 13.28
N ARG A 65 1.78 -2.08 12.49
CA ARG A 65 0.38 -1.81 12.15
C ARG A 65 0.35 -1.13 10.80
N VAL A 66 -0.77 -1.26 10.12
CA VAL A 66 -1.04 -0.47 8.92
C VAL A 66 -1.00 1.02 9.26
N GLU A 67 -0.34 1.80 8.42
CA GLU A 67 -0.26 3.26 8.49
C GLU A 67 -0.86 3.86 7.22
N THR A 68 -1.74 4.85 7.40
CA THR A 68 -2.34 5.59 6.30
C THR A 68 -1.44 6.77 5.92
N GLN A 69 -1.16 6.89 4.62
CA GLN A 69 -0.18 7.85 4.08
C GLN A 69 -0.84 8.98 3.28
N ALA A 70 -2.06 8.76 2.78
CA ALA A 70 -2.80 9.75 2.01
C ALA A 70 -3.91 10.43 2.84
N PRO A 71 -4.17 11.73 2.67
CA PRO A 71 -5.18 12.45 3.46
C PRO A 71 -6.60 11.86 3.36
N TRP A 72 -6.96 11.33 2.19
CA TRP A 72 -8.28 10.74 1.94
C TRP A 72 -8.52 9.43 2.71
N MET A 73 -7.47 8.77 3.19
CA MET A 73 -7.61 7.58 4.02
C MET A 73 -8.26 7.85 5.39
N LYS A 74 -8.22 9.10 5.87
CA LYS A 74 -8.94 9.48 7.11
C LYS A 74 -10.45 9.24 7.00
N GLN A 75 -11.00 9.44 5.80
CA GLN A 75 -12.41 9.18 5.54
C GLN A 75 -12.69 7.68 5.55
N VAL A 76 -11.82 6.87 4.93
CA VAL A 76 -11.91 5.41 4.93
C VAL A 76 -11.85 4.86 6.36
N GLU A 77 -10.93 5.35 7.19
CA GLU A 77 -10.84 4.92 8.60
C GLU A 77 -12.09 5.30 9.43
N HIS A 78 -12.77 6.39 9.06
CA HIS A 78 -14.00 6.79 9.73
C HIS A 78 -15.21 5.96 9.28
N GLU A 79 -15.34 5.75 7.97
CA GLU A 79 -16.43 4.97 7.37
C GLU A 79 -16.28 3.47 7.66
N GLU A 80 -15.05 3.00 7.79
CA GLU A 80 -14.72 1.62 8.12
C GLU A 80 -13.71 1.54 9.28
N PRO A 81 -14.18 1.66 10.55
CA PRO A 81 -13.31 1.63 11.73
C PRO A 81 -12.44 0.37 11.85
N GLY A 82 -12.85 -0.74 11.23
CA GLY A 82 -12.11 -2.00 11.21
C GLY A 82 -11.01 -2.11 10.15
N TYR A 83 -10.92 -1.16 9.21
CA TYR A 83 -10.02 -1.22 8.06
C TYR A 83 -8.57 -1.49 8.49
N ARG A 84 -8.09 -0.72 9.45
CA ARG A 84 -6.69 -0.74 9.90
C ARG A 84 -6.34 -2.06 10.60
N ASP A 85 -7.19 -2.54 11.50
CA ASP A 85 -6.96 -3.81 12.22
C ASP A 85 -7.07 -5.01 11.29
N ARG A 86 -8.03 -4.99 10.37
CA ARG A 86 -8.22 -6.03 9.37
C ARG A 86 -7.00 -6.15 8.47
N ASN A 87 -6.54 -5.04 7.87
CA ASN A 87 -5.39 -5.07 6.97
C ASN A 87 -4.09 -5.40 7.71
N THR A 88 -3.94 -4.96 8.97
CA THR A 88 -2.79 -5.35 9.82
C THR A 88 -2.72 -6.87 9.97
N ARG A 89 -3.83 -7.53 10.32
CA ARG A 89 -3.87 -9.01 10.42
C ARG A 89 -3.58 -9.71 9.10
N ILE A 90 -4.06 -9.16 7.98
CA ILE A 90 -3.76 -9.69 6.65
C ILE A 90 -2.25 -9.64 6.38
N TYR A 91 -1.60 -8.51 6.67
CA TYR A 91 -0.17 -8.34 6.44
C TYR A 91 0.69 -9.16 7.39
N GLU A 92 0.31 -9.30 8.67
CA GLU A 92 0.97 -10.21 9.60
C GLU A 92 0.91 -11.68 9.14
N ASN A 93 -0.24 -12.13 8.65
CA ASN A 93 -0.39 -13.49 8.11
C ASN A 93 0.41 -13.67 6.81
N THR A 94 0.47 -12.64 5.97
CA THR A 94 1.27 -12.65 4.74
C THR A 94 2.76 -12.68 5.07
N ALA A 95 3.22 -11.94 6.07
CA ALA A 95 4.59 -11.97 6.57
C ALA A 95 5.00 -13.38 7.03
N ARG A 96 4.12 -14.05 7.80
CA ARG A 96 4.35 -15.44 8.24
C ARG A 96 4.49 -16.41 7.06
N THR A 97 3.67 -16.23 6.03
CA THR A 97 3.74 -17.03 4.80
C THR A 97 5.02 -16.75 4.03
N ALA A 98 5.38 -15.48 3.88
CA ALA A 98 6.59 -15.05 3.19
C ALA A 98 7.86 -15.62 3.85
N ARG A 99 7.90 -15.69 5.19
CA ARG A 99 8.97 -16.37 5.92
C ARG A 99 9.12 -17.84 5.52
N GLY A 100 8.00 -18.57 5.41
CA GLY A 100 8.00 -19.96 4.94
C GLY A 100 8.55 -20.06 3.51
N SER A 101 8.10 -19.18 2.62
CA SER A 101 8.57 -19.12 1.23
C SER A 101 10.07 -18.82 1.13
N LEU A 102 10.59 -17.89 1.95
CA LEU A 102 12.03 -17.59 1.98
C LEU A 102 12.86 -18.80 2.40
N ASN A 103 12.42 -19.56 3.39
CA ASN A 103 13.09 -20.80 3.79
C ASN A 103 13.09 -21.86 2.68
N ILE A 104 11.98 -22.00 1.96
CA ILE A 104 11.85 -22.91 0.81
C ILE A 104 12.79 -22.49 -0.32
N LEU A 105 12.78 -21.21 -0.70
CA LEU A 105 13.66 -20.67 -1.74
C LEU A 105 15.13 -20.85 -1.38
N ARG A 106 15.51 -20.57 -0.13
CA ARG A 106 16.86 -20.80 0.37
C ARG A 106 17.30 -22.25 0.18
N SER A 107 16.42 -23.21 0.51
CA SER A 107 16.69 -24.63 0.31
C SER A 107 16.81 -25.01 -1.17
N TYR A 108 15.92 -24.51 -2.04
CA TYR A 108 15.96 -24.85 -3.47
C TYR A 108 17.23 -24.37 -4.17
N TYR A 109 17.74 -23.22 -3.75
CA TYR A 109 18.96 -22.65 -4.32
C TYR A 109 20.22 -23.02 -3.53
N ASN A 110 20.14 -23.95 -2.57
CA ASN A 110 21.27 -24.37 -1.72
C ASN A 110 22.03 -23.19 -1.10
N GLN A 111 21.30 -22.14 -0.71
CA GLN A 111 21.88 -20.93 -0.12
C GLN A 111 22.25 -21.18 1.35
N SER A 112 23.45 -20.73 1.75
CA SER A 112 23.90 -20.79 3.14
C SER A 112 23.07 -19.86 4.04
N GLU A 113 23.05 -20.13 5.34
CA GLU A 113 22.32 -19.29 6.29
C GLU A 113 22.80 -17.83 6.29
N ALA A 114 24.08 -17.58 5.99
CA ALA A 114 24.73 -16.27 5.96
C ALA A 114 24.46 -15.42 4.69
N GLY A 115 23.34 -15.65 3.99
CA GLY A 115 23.04 -15.02 2.69
C GLY A 115 22.74 -13.51 2.75
N GLU A 116 23.43 -12.75 1.89
CA GLU A 116 23.49 -11.28 1.74
C GLU A 116 24.23 -10.53 2.86
N ARG A 117 25.48 -10.14 2.55
CA ARG A 117 26.28 -9.11 3.23
C ARG A 117 26.24 -7.81 2.45
#